data_AF-A0A520CMI3-F1
#
_entry.id   AF-A0A520CMI3-F1
#
_cell.length_a   1.000
_cell.length_b   1.000
_cell.length_c   1.000
_cell.angle_alpha   90.00
_cell.angle_beta   90.00
_cell.angle_gamma   90.00
#
_symmetry.space_group_name_H-M   'P 1'
#
loop_
_entity.id
_entity.type
_entity.pdbx_description
1 polymer ?
#
loop_
_entity_poly.entity_id
_entity_poly.type
_entity_poly.pdbx_seq_one_letter_code
_entity_poly.pdbx_strand_id
1 'polypeptide(L)'
;ALKYYLEAASISKSTQNSNNIKSVYKSLAQTYEMLGNDNLSLENYKKYGLMTDSIMLANKDAITIPTDYLLKERDELLKTENHLQNLYLIFAICIALISFAIVVIFYKNNQKSKKHNLALNDANRQIIAQNEYLHETLTALEHSYEENNRVMQIIAHDLRSPMAAIVGLSGFMIEDHELSEEDMEVISLIHSSGKDSLTFISQILEKEVNEGALKTEPVDIFELLTYCTVQLQYKASDKKQTIVLSGSSLTIQINREKIWRVISNLITNAIIYHNNVYLYIS
;
A
#
# COMPACT_ATOMS: atom_id res chain seq x y z
N ALA A 1 27.43 114.72 -10.53
CA ALA A 1 27.17 113.28 -10.78
C ALA A 1 28.31 112.40 -10.27
N LEU A 2 29.55 112.56 -10.75
CA LEU A 2 30.68 111.67 -10.40
C LEU A 2 30.95 111.50 -8.89
N LYS A 3 30.92 112.59 -8.11
CA LYS A 3 31.12 112.55 -6.65
C LYS A 3 30.12 111.62 -5.94
N TYR A 4 28.86 111.63 -6.37
CA TYR A 4 27.79 110.77 -5.82
C TYR A 4 28.01 109.30 -6.16
N TYR A 5 28.52 108.97 -7.35
CA TYR A 5 28.82 107.58 -7.71
C TYR A 5 30.07 107.04 -7.00
N LEU A 6 31.06 107.89 -6.71
CA LEU A 6 32.23 107.52 -5.91
C LEU A 6 31.86 107.27 -4.44
N GLU A 7 30.95 108.07 -3.88
CA GLU A 7 30.39 107.85 -2.54
C GLU A 7 29.48 106.61 -2.49
N ALA A 8 28.67 106.39 -3.53
CA ALA A 8 27.91 105.15 -3.67
C ALA A 8 28.82 103.91 -3.77
N ALA A 9 30.01 104.04 -4.36
CA ALA A 9 30.99 102.95 -4.45
C ALA A 9 31.62 102.60 -3.11
N SER A 10 31.92 103.59 -2.25
CA SER A 10 32.46 103.33 -0.91
C SER A 10 31.41 102.68 0.00
N ILE A 11 30.16 103.13 -0.07
CA ILE A 11 29.03 102.55 0.67
C ILE A 11 28.70 101.14 0.17
N SER A 12 28.71 100.93 -1.15
CA SER A 12 28.44 99.59 -1.72
C SER A 12 29.54 98.58 -1.34
N LYS A 13 30.79 99.03 -1.25
CA LYS A 13 31.91 98.20 -0.77
C LYS A 13 31.82 97.92 0.73
N SER A 14 31.39 98.87 1.56
CA SER A 14 31.24 98.65 3.00
C SER A 14 30.06 97.74 3.33
N THR A 15 29.02 97.73 2.51
CA THR A 15 27.84 96.86 2.64
C THR A 15 28.02 95.47 1.99
N GLN A 16 29.16 95.21 1.34
CA GLN A 16 29.50 93.97 0.63
C GLN A 16 28.42 93.43 -0.34
N ASN A 17 27.49 94.29 -0.78
CA ASN A 17 26.43 93.85 -1.68
C ASN A 17 26.94 93.81 -3.11
N SER A 18 27.22 92.59 -3.59
CA SER A 18 27.81 92.36 -4.91
C SER A 18 27.00 92.94 -6.07
N ASN A 19 25.66 92.92 -5.98
CA ASN A 19 24.78 93.49 -7.01
C ASN A 19 24.83 95.03 -7.02
N ASN A 20 24.93 95.66 -5.85
CA ASN A 20 25.08 97.11 -5.75
C ASN A 20 26.45 97.56 -6.24
N ILE A 21 27.52 96.85 -5.86
CA ILE A 21 28.90 97.13 -6.34
C ILE A 21 28.97 97.02 -7.87
N LYS A 22 28.39 95.96 -8.45
CA LYS A 22 28.25 95.79 -9.90
C LYS A 22 27.54 96.99 -10.53
N SER A 23 26.38 97.38 -9.98
CA SER A 23 25.58 98.49 -10.53
C SER A 23 26.32 99.83 -10.45
N VAL A 24 27.08 100.07 -9.38
CA VAL A 24 27.91 101.27 -9.24
C VAL A 24 29.06 101.30 -10.25
N TYR A 25 29.74 100.17 -10.51
CA TYR A 25 30.79 100.14 -11.54
C TYR A 25 30.24 100.44 -12.93
N LYS A 26 29.02 99.98 -13.26
CA LYS A 26 28.36 100.32 -14.53
C LYS A 26 28.08 101.82 -14.62
N SER A 27 27.51 102.40 -13.56
CA SER A 27 27.19 103.84 -13.52
C SER A 27 28.45 104.72 -13.56
N LEU A 28 29.52 104.31 -12.89
CA LEU A 28 30.83 105.00 -12.96
C LEU A 28 31.42 104.92 -14.37
N ALA A 29 31.37 103.77 -15.02
CA ALA A 29 31.87 103.60 -16.38
C ALA A 29 31.16 104.56 -17.36
N GLN A 30 29.82 104.54 -17.35
CA GLN A 30 28.99 105.43 -18.17
C GLN A 30 29.23 106.92 -17.87
N THR A 31 29.44 107.26 -16.59
CA THR A 31 29.73 108.65 -16.20
C THR A 31 31.10 109.11 -16.69
N TYR A 32 32.13 108.26 -16.62
CA TYR A 32 33.47 108.60 -17.13
C TYR A 32 33.51 108.69 -18.66
N GLU A 33 32.72 107.87 -19.35
CA GLU A 33 32.53 107.92 -20.81
C GLU A 33 31.91 109.27 -21.23
N MET A 34 30.85 109.71 -20.56
CA MET A 34 30.23 111.03 -20.81
C MET A 34 31.16 112.21 -20.52
N LEU A 35 32.17 112.02 -19.67
CA LEU A 35 33.18 113.03 -19.32
C LEU A 35 34.42 112.97 -20.23
N GLY A 36 34.45 112.09 -21.23
CA GLY A 36 35.57 111.92 -22.17
C GLY A 36 36.81 111.25 -21.58
N ASN A 37 36.67 110.50 -20.48
CA ASN A 37 37.77 109.76 -19.84
C ASN A 37 37.66 108.26 -20.13
N ASP A 38 38.11 107.88 -21.32
CA ASP A 38 37.96 106.52 -21.85
C ASP A 38 38.69 105.46 -21.04
N ASN A 39 39.85 105.81 -20.46
CA ASN A 39 40.64 104.88 -19.64
C ASN A 39 39.89 104.47 -18.37
N LEU A 40 39.35 105.44 -17.63
CA LEU A 40 38.58 105.16 -16.41
C LEU A 40 37.23 104.51 -16.72
N SER A 41 36.61 104.86 -17.85
CA SER A 41 35.40 104.16 -18.32
C SER A 41 35.67 102.67 -18.55
N LEU A 42 36.69 102.35 -19.35
CA LEU A 42 37.06 100.97 -19.69
C LEU A 42 37.42 100.15 -18.44
N GLU A 43 38.14 100.75 -17.49
CA GLU A 43 38.50 100.08 -16.23
C GLU A 43 37.26 99.70 -15.40
N ASN A 44 36.28 100.61 -15.31
CA ASN A 44 35.04 100.35 -14.58
C ASN A 44 34.14 99.35 -15.33
N TYR A 45 34.14 99.34 -16.67
CA TYR A 45 33.48 98.29 -17.46
C TYR A 45 34.11 96.91 -17.27
N LYS A 46 35.44 96.81 -17.18
CA LYS A 46 36.13 95.55 -16.85
C LYS A 46 35.74 95.05 -15.46
N LYS A 47 35.72 95.95 -14.46
CA LYS A 47 35.27 95.62 -13.10
C LYS A 47 33.81 95.17 -13.06
N TYR A 48 32.94 95.80 -13.84
CA TYR A 48 31.54 95.39 -14.00
C TYR A 48 31.41 93.98 -14.62
N GLY A 49 32.18 93.68 -15.67
CA GLY A 49 32.20 92.35 -16.32
C GLY A 49 32.64 91.25 -15.35
N LEU A 50 33.79 91.43 -14.70
CA LEU A 50 34.32 90.48 -13.71
C LEU A 50 33.33 90.23 -12.56
N MET A 51 32.67 91.28 -12.07
CA MET A 51 31.68 91.16 -11.01
C MET A 51 30.41 90.44 -11.49
N THR A 52 30.02 90.64 -12.75
CA THR A 52 28.88 89.95 -13.36
C THR A 52 29.13 88.46 -13.47
N ASP A 53 30.31 88.08 -13.97
CA ASP A 53 30.69 86.68 -14.13
C ASP A 53 30.80 85.97 -12.78
N SER A 54 31.39 86.61 -11.78
CA SER A 54 31.49 86.06 -10.42
C SER A 54 30.13 85.86 -9.75
N ILE A 55 29.20 86.82 -9.88
CA ILE A 55 27.83 86.68 -9.35
C ILE A 55 27.07 85.58 -10.10
N MET A 56 27.25 85.49 -11.42
CA MET A 56 26.62 84.44 -12.23
C MET A 56 27.14 83.05 -11.85
N LEU A 57 28.45 82.90 -11.62
CA LEU A 57 29.07 81.66 -11.17
C LEU A 57 28.58 81.26 -9.77
N ALA A 58 28.59 82.19 -8.81
CA ALA A 58 28.15 81.94 -7.45
C ALA A 58 26.65 81.56 -7.39
N ASN A 59 25.80 82.22 -8.18
CA ASN A 59 24.38 81.86 -8.28
C ASN A 59 24.18 80.51 -8.96
N LYS A 60 24.97 80.18 -9.98
CA LYS A 60 24.93 78.87 -10.63
C LYS A 60 25.27 77.78 -9.63
N ASP A 61 26.35 77.92 -8.86
CA ASP A 61 26.76 76.93 -7.86
C ASP A 61 25.72 76.82 -6.73
N ALA A 62 25.18 77.95 -6.25
CA ALA A 62 24.16 77.99 -5.21
C ALA A 62 22.84 77.32 -5.62
N ILE A 63 22.48 77.34 -6.91
CA ILE A 63 21.29 76.66 -7.44
C ILE A 63 21.59 75.19 -7.77
N THR A 64 22.80 74.90 -8.28
CA THR A 64 23.16 73.55 -8.74
C THR A 64 23.35 72.58 -7.59
N ILE A 65 23.92 73.02 -6.45
CA ILE A 65 24.18 72.15 -5.29
C ILE A 65 22.87 71.58 -4.70
N PRO A 66 21.81 72.38 -4.42
CA PRO A 66 20.52 71.85 -3.98
C PRO A 66 19.82 70.98 -5.04
N THR A 67 19.91 71.33 -6.33
CA THR A 67 19.27 70.54 -7.40
C THR A 67 19.92 69.17 -7.57
N ASP A 68 21.26 69.09 -7.54
CA ASP A 68 21.98 67.83 -7.69
C ASP A 68 21.72 66.91 -6.50
N TYR A 69 21.64 67.47 -5.29
CA TYR A 69 21.28 66.71 -4.08
C TYR A 69 19.88 66.10 -4.20
N LEU A 70 18.88 66.91 -4.57
CA LEU A 70 17.49 66.45 -4.73
C LEU A 70 17.33 65.42 -5.87
N LEU A 71 18.05 65.61 -6.98
CA LEU A 71 18.05 64.66 -8.09
C LEU A 71 18.67 63.33 -7.67
N LYS A 72 19.77 63.35 -6.91
CA LYS A 72 20.41 62.14 -6.40
C LYS A 72 19.51 61.39 -5.41
N GLU A 73 18.86 62.09 -4.50
CA GLU A 73 17.88 61.51 -3.56
C GLU A 73 16.71 60.88 -4.31
N ARG A 74 16.17 61.58 -5.32
CA ARG A 74 15.12 61.03 -6.19
C ARG A 74 15.58 59.77 -6.93
N ASP A 75 16.79 59.77 -7.50
CA ASP A 75 17.33 58.63 -8.22
C ASP A 75 17.56 57.41 -7.31
N GLU A 76 17.99 57.63 -6.07
CA GLU A 76 18.14 56.58 -5.06
C GLU A 76 16.79 55.99 -4.63
N LEU A 77 15.78 56.84 -4.44
CA LEU A 77 14.40 56.41 -4.18
C LEU A 77 13.85 55.59 -5.35
N LEU A 78 13.98 56.09 -6.59
CA LEU A 78 13.54 55.39 -7.80
C LEU A 78 14.24 54.04 -7.97
N LYS A 79 15.54 53.94 -7.68
CA LYS A 79 16.26 52.65 -7.70
C LYS A 79 15.72 51.67 -6.66
N THR A 80 15.41 52.16 -5.47
CA THR A 80 14.86 51.35 -4.38
C THR A 80 13.45 50.84 -4.73
N GLU A 81 12.58 51.72 -5.25
CA GLU A 81 11.25 51.37 -5.73
C GLU A 81 11.31 50.35 -6.87
N ASN A 82 12.18 50.57 -7.86
CA ASN A 82 12.37 49.64 -8.98
C ASN A 82 12.88 48.26 -8.51
N HIS A 83 13.81 48.21 -7.55
CA HIS A 83 14.28 46.94 -7.01
C HIS A 83 13.16 46.18 -6.29
N LEU A 84 12.34 46.88 -5.52
CA LEU A 84 11.20 46.31 -4.83
C LEU A 84 10.14 45.77 -5.82
N GLN A 85 9.83 46.53 -6.88
CA GLN A 85 8.91 46.09 -7.93
C GLN A 85 9.42 44.83 -8.66
N ASN A 86 10.72 44.78 -8.99
CA ASN A 86 11.33 43.61 -9.62
C ASN A 86 11.27 42.37 -8.72
N LEU A 87 11.48 42.52 -7.41
CA LEU A 87 11.33 41.42 -6.46
C LEU A 87 9.89 40.86 -6.45
N TYR A 88 8.88 41.74 -6.37
CA TYR A 88 7.47 41.31 -6.43
C TYR A 88 7.13 40.60 -7.75
N LEU A 89 7.67 41.06 -8.87
CA LEU A 89 7.46 40.41 -10.18
C LEU A 89 8.09 39.02 -10.23
N ILE A 90 9.30 38.84 -9.71
CA ILE A 90 9.94 37.52 -9.59
C ILE A 90 9.09 36.58 -8.74
N PHE A 91 8.62 37.03 -7.57
CA PHE A 91 7.74 36.23 -6.73
C PHE A 91 6.42 35.86 -7.43
N ALA A 92 5.80 36.80 -8.13
CA ALA A 92 4.58 36.55 -8.88
C ALA A 92 4.77 35.48 -9.97
N ILE A 93 5.88 35.54 -10.71
CA ILE A 93 6.24 34.52 -11.71
C ILE A 93 6.46 33.16 -11.06
N CYS A 94 7.20 33.09 -9.96
CA CYS A 94 7.43 31.85 -9.22
C CYS A 94 6.11 31.23 -8.75
N ILE A 95 5.20 32.03 -8.19
CA ILE A 95 3.87 31.57 -7.75
C ILE A 95 3.06 31.05 -8.94
N ALA A 96 3.08 31.75 -10.08
CA ALA A 96 2.39 31.31 -11.29
C ALA A 96 2.94 29.99 -11.85
N LEU A 97 4.26 29.78 -11.79
CA LEU A 97 4.88 28.53 -12.23
C LEU A 97 4.52 27.37 -11.28
N ILE A 98 4.51 27.61 -9.97
CA ILE A 98 4.12 26.61 -8.97
C ILE A 98 2.65 26.24 -9.14
N SER A 99 1.76 27.22 -9.31
CA SER A 99 0.33 26.95 -9.49
C SER A 99 0.07 26.16 -10.78
N PHE A 100 0.77 26.51 -11.87
CA PHE A 100 0.71 25.74 -13.12
C PHE A 100 1.19 24.30 -12.93
N ALA A 101 2.31 24.09 -12.24
CA ALA A 101 2.83 22.76 -11.94
C ALA A 101 1.84 21.93 -11.10
N ILE A 102 1.21 22.54 -10.09
CA ILE A 102 0.18 21.89 -9.27
C ILE A 102 -1.01 21.44 -10.13
N VAL A 103 -1.49 22.31 -11.04
CA VAL A 103 -2.60 21.97 -11.95
C VAL A 103 -2.24 20.80 -12.85
N VAL A 104 -1.02 20.77 -13.41
CA VAL A 104 -0.54 19.66 -14.24
C VAL A 104 -0.45 18.35 -13.44
N ILE A 105 0.10 18.40 -12.22
CA ILE A 105 0.18 17.24 -11.33
C ILE A 105 -1.22 16.72 -11.00
N PHE A 106 -2.15 17.61 -10.65
CA PHE A 106 -3.52 17.25 -10.30
C PHE A 106 -4.25 16.64 -11.50
N TYR A 107 -4.09 17.21 -12.70
CA TYR A 107 -4.65 16.68 -13.93
C TYR A 107 -4.13 15.27 -14.24
N LYS A 108 -2.80 15.07 -14.19
CA LYS A 108 -2.19 13.75 -14.41
C LYS A 108 -2.61 12.74 -13.35
N ASN A 109 -2.67 13.15 -12.09
CA ASN A 109 -3.10 12.29 -10.99
C ASN A 109 -4.56 11.84 -11.18
N ASN A 110 -5.45 12.75 -11.56
CA ASN A 110 -6.85 12.43 -11.81
C ASN A 110 -7.00 11.49 -13.02
N GLN A 111 -6.21 11.69 -14.08
CA GLN A 111 -6.21 10.78 -15.23
C GLN A 111 -5.71 9.37 -14.85
N LYS A 112 -4.65 9.27 -14.04
CA LYS A 112 -4.13 7.99 -13.54
C LYS A 112 -5.16 7.29 -12.64
N SER A 113 -5.81 8.04 -11.75
CA SER A 113 -6.86 7.54 -10.87
C SER A 113 -8.02 6.91 -11.66
N LYS A 114 -8.48 7.55 -12.74
CA LYS A 114 -9.51 6.97 -13.62
C LYS A 114 -9.09 5.63 -14.22
N LYS A 115 -7.84 5.52 -14.70
CA LYS A 115 -7.31 4.27 -15.25
C LYS A 115 -7.26 3.15 -14.20
N HIS A 116 -6.77 3.45 -12.99
CA HIS A 116 -6.75 2.47 -11.91
C HIS A 116 -8.15 2.03 -11.49
N ASN A 117 -9.12 2.95 -11.41
CA ASN A 117 -10.50 2.60 -11.08
C ASN A 117 -11.13 1.68 -12.13
N LEU A 118 -10.87 1.93 -13.42
CA LEU A 118 -11.33 1.04 -14.49
C LEU A 118 -10.69 -0.35 -14.37
N ALA A 119 -9.37 -0.42 -14.20
CA ALA A 119 -8.66 -1.69 -14.01
C ALA A 119 -9.14 -2.45 -12.77
N LEU A 120 -9.42 -1.74 -11.67
CA LEU A 120 -9.95 -2.34 -10.45
C LEU A 120 -11.37 -2.87 -10.65
N ASN A 121 -12.22 -2.15 -11.37
CA ASN A 121 -13.56 -2.62 -11.73
C ASN A 121 -13.51 -3.87 -12.63
N ASP A 122 -12.57 -3.92 -13.57
CA ASP A 122 -12.39 -5.09 -14.44
C ASP A 122 -11.88 -6.31 -13.64
N ALA A 123 -10.91 -6.11 -12.75
CA ALA A 123 -10.43 -7.17 -11.85
C ALA A 123 -11.55 -7.67 -10.92
N ASN A 124 -12.35 -6.77 -10.34
CA ASN A 124 -13.51 -7.15 -9.52
C ASN A 124 -14.53 -7.96 -10.33
N ARG A 125 -14.83 -7.56 -11.57
CA ARG A 125 -15.71 -8.33 -12.46
C ARG A 125 -15.17 -9.74 -12.72
N GLN A 126 -13.87 -9.88 -12.95
CA GLN A 126 -13.24 -11.20 -13.14
C GLN A 126 -13.34 -12.05 -11.88
N ILE A 127 -13.10 -11.47 -10.70
CA ILE A 127 -13.23 -12.18 -9.41
C ILE A 127 -14.66 -12.65 -9.18
N ILE A 128 -15.66 -11.82 -9.50
CA ILE A 128 -17.07 -12.21 -9.36
C ILE A 128 -17.39 -13.38 -10.29
N ALA A 129 -17.02 -13.28 -11.57
CA ALA A 129 -17.26 -14.36 -12.54
C ALA A 129 -16.54 -15.66 -12.16
N GLN A 130 -15.32 -15.58 -11.63
CA GLN A 130 -14.59 -16.75 -11.14
C GLN A 130 -15.25 -17.37 -9.91
N ASN A 131 -15.75 -16.56 -8.99
CA ASN A 131 -16.47 -17.07 -7.82
C ASN A 131 -17.79 -17.75 -8.21
N GLU A 132 -18.55 -17.18 -9.15
CA GLU A 132 -19.77 -17.80 -9.67
C GLU A 132 -19.46 -19.14 -10.35
N TYR A 133 -18.46 -19.18 -11.23
CA TYR A 133 -18.01 -20.42 -11.88
C TYR A 133 -17.56 -21.48 -10.87
N LEU A 134 -16.79 -21.06 -9.86
CA LEU A 134 -16.32 -21.97 -8.80
C LEU A 134 -17.50 -22.52 -8.00
N HIS A 135 -18.46 -21.67 -7.63
CA HIS A 135 -19.64 -22.08 -6.90
C HIS A 135 -20.48 -23.09 -7.71
N GLU A 136 -20.73 -22.81 -8.98
CA GLU A 136 -21.44 -23.72 -9.88
C GLU A 136 -20.72 -25.06 -10.03
N THR A 137 -19.39 -25.03 -10.19
CA THR A 137 -18.56 -26.24 -10.29
C THR A 137 -18.62 -27.06 -9.00
N LEU A 138 -18.58 -26.41 -7.83
CA LEU A 138 -18.70 -27.09 -6.54
C LEU A 138 -20.08 -27.73 -6.36
N THR A 139 -21.16 -27.01 -6.67
CA THR A 139 -22.51 -27.56 -6.58
C THR A 139 -22.71 -28.74 -7.55
N ALA A 140 -22.18 -28.65 -8.77
CA ALA A 140 -22.22 -29.77 -9.72
C ALA A 140 -21.41 -30.98 -9.22
N LEU A 141 -20.27 -30.74 -8.58
CA LEU A 141 -19.44 -31.79 -7.99
C LEU A 141 -20.16 -32.45 -6.79
N GLU A 142 -20.74 -31.66 -5.89
CA GLU A 142 -21.53 -32.14 -4.75
C GLU A 142 -22.69 -33.01 -5.23
N HIS A 143 -23.46 -32.55 -6.21
CA HIS A 143 -24.55 -33.33 -6.79
C HIS A 143 -24.04 -34.62 -7.46
N SER A 144 -22.92 -34.57 -8.18
CA SER A 144 -22.31 -35.77 -8.77
C SER A 144 -21.84 -36.76 -7.70
N TYR A 145 -21.35 -36.27 -6.58
CA TYR A 145 -20.90 -37.10 -5.46
C TYR A 145 -22.08 -37.75 -4.75
N GLU A 146 -23.14 -37.01 -4.47
CA GLU A 146 -24.38 -37.53 -3.88
C GLU A 146 -25.01 -38.63 -4.75
N GLU A 147 -25.08 -38.42 -6.07
CA GLU A 147 -25.59 -39.42 -7.00
C GLU A 147 -24.69 -40.67 -7.05
N ASN A 148 -23.37 -40.52 -7.01
CA ASN A 148 -22.44 -41.64 -6.95
C ASN A 148 -22.65 -42.47 -5.66
N ASN A 149 -22.73 -41.79 -4.51
CA ASN A 149 -23.02 -42.41 -3.22
C ASN A 149 -24.34 -43.17 -3.24
N ARG A 150 -25.39 -42.57 -3.79
CA ARG A 150 -26.70 -43.21 -3.92
C ARG A 150 -26.62 -44.47 -4.78
N VAL A 151 -25.92 -44.40 -5.92
CA VAL A 151 -25.71 -45.55 -6.81
C VAL A 151 -24.95 -46.66 -6.09
N MET A 152 -23.88 -46.33 -5.37
CA MET A 152 -23.10 -47.32 -4.63
C MET A 152 -23.93 -47.98 -3.52
N GLN A 153 -24.77 -47.21 -2.82
CA GLN A 153 -25.70 -47.74 -1.82
C GLN A 153 -26.67 -48.77 -2.40
N ILE A 154 -27.23 -48.49 -3.58
CA ILE A 154 -28.14 -49.40 -4.28
C ILE A 154 -27.39 -50.69 -4.66
N ILE A 155 -26.23 -50.57 -5.30
CA ILE A 155 -25.42 -51.73 -5.72
C ILE A 155 -25.05 -52.59 -4.50
N ALA A 156 -24.61 -51.97 -3.41
CA ALA A 156 -24.22 -52.69 -2.21
C ALA A 156 -25.40 -53.42 -1.56
N HIS A 157 -26.60 -52.83 -1.54
CA HIS A 157 -27.82 -53.50 -1.07
C HIS A 157 -28.14 -54.74 -1.93
N ASP A 158 -28.10 -54.58 -3.25
CA ASP A 158 -28.45 -55.63 -4.21
C ASP A 158 -27.42 -56.77 -4.22
N LEU A 159 -26.15 -56.49 -3.89
CA LEU A 159 -25.11 -57.50 -3.72
C LEU A 159 -25.14 -58.18 -2.35
N ARG A 160 -25.58 -57.47 -1.29
CA ARG A 160 -25.63 -58.02 0.08
C ARG A 160 -26.60 -59.20 0.16
N SER A 161 -27.79 -59.09 -0.44
CA SER A 161 -28.81 -60.15 -0.41
C SER A 161 -28.34 -61.50 -0.96
N PRO A 162 -27.84 -61.60 -2.22
CA PRO A 162 -27.36 -62.85 -2.77
C PRO A 162 -26.12 -63.37 -2.03
N MET A 163 -25.27 -62.49 -1.51
CA MET A 163 -24.09 -62.91 -0.75
C MET A 163 -24.45 -63.47 0.63
N ALA A 164 -25.42 -62.86 1.32
CA ALA A 164 -25.96 -63.40 2.56
C ALA A 164 -26.61 -64.76 2.36
N ALA A 165 -27.30 -64.98 1.23
CA ALA A 165 -27.85 -66.28 0.87
C ALA A 165 -26.76 -67.34 0.66
N ILE A 166 -25.68 -67.02 -0.07
CA ILE A 166 -24.54 -67.94 -0.28
C ILE A 166 -23.85 -68.29 1.03
N VAL A 167 -23.62 -67.31 1.91
CA VAL A 167 -23.03 -67.52 3.24
C VAL A 167 -23.94 -68.37 4.13
N GLY A 168 -25.24 -68.10 4.12
CA GLY A 168 -26.23 -68.88 4.87
C GLY A 168 -26.30 -70.33 4.40
N LEU A 169 -26.45 -70.55 3.08
CA LEU A 169 -26.51 -71.89 2.48
C LEU A 169 -25.24 -72.69 2.73
N SER A 170 -24.06 -72.10 2.50
CA SER A 170 -22.79 -72.77 2.79
C SER A 170 -22.60 -73.06 4.27
N GLY A 171 -23.05 -72.16 5.16
CA GLY A 171 -23.04 -72.37 6.61
C GLY A 171 -23.93 -73.55 7.03
N PHE A 172 -25.14 -73.66 6.47
CA PHE A 172 -26.00 -74.82 6.71
C PHE A 172 -25.38 -76.13 6.22
N MET A 173 -24.74 -76.12 5.05
CA MET A 173 -24.05 -77.31 4.53
C MET A 173 -22.87 -77.71 5.42
N ILE A 174 -22.13 -76.74 5.98
CA ILE A 174 -21.03 -77.00 6.94
C ILE A 174 -21.54 -77.69 8.22
N GLU A 175 -22.74 -77.34 8.68
CA GLU A 175 -23.35 -77.97 9.87
C GLU A 175 -23.83 -79.40 9.62
N ASP A 176 -24.03 -79.81 8.36
CA ASP A 176 -24.50 -81.13 7.98
C ASP A 176 -23.34 -82.15 7.94
N HIS A 177 -23.37 -83.15 8.82
CA HIS A 177 -22.21 -84.04 9.09
C HIS A 177 -22.05 -85.20 8.08
N GLU A 178 -22.75 -85.18 6.95
CA GLU A 178 -22.71 -86.24 5.92
C GLU A 178 -21.76 -85.92 4.74
N LEU A 179 -21.01 -84.81 4.80
CA LEU A 179 -20.10 -84.39 3.73
C LEU A 179 -18.76 -85.17 3.74
N SER A 180 -18.18 -85.35 2.55
CA SER A 180 -16.80 -85.85 2.43
C SER A 180 -15.79 -84.78 2.87
N GLU A 181 -14.55 -85.17 3.22
CA GLU A 181 -13.50 -84.22 3.61
C GLU A 181 -13.19 -83.20 2.48
N GLU A 182 -13.21 -83.62 1.22
CA GLU A 182 -12.99 -82.73 0.06
C GLU A 182 -14.15 -81.73 -0.12
N ASP A 183 -15.40 -82.19 0.00
CA ASP A 183 -16.58 -81.30 -0.10
C ASP A 183 -16.61 -80.28 1.05
N MET A 184 -16.22 -80.73 2.25
CA MET A 184 -16.13 -79.90 3.45
C MET A 184 -15.10 -78.77 3.27
N GLU A 185 -13.95 -79.05 2.66
CA GLU A 185 -12.92 -78.06 2.38
C GLU A 185 -13.40 -77.02 1.34
N VAL A 186 -14.05 -77.48 0.27
CA VAL A 186 -14.60 -76.61 -0.79
C VAL A 186 -15.72 -75.71 -0.25
N ILE A 187 -16.66 -76.25 0.51
CA ILE A 187 -17.78 -75.48 1.08
C ILE A 187 -17.27 -74.48 2.13
N SER A 188 -16.28 -74.85 2.93
CA SER A 188 -15.62 -73.93 3.87
C SER A 188 -14.93 -72.77 3.16
N LEU A 189 -14.34 -73.00 1.99
CA LEU A 189 -13.76 -71.96 1.16
C LEU A 189 -14.83 -71.02 0.58
N ILE A 190 -15.96 -71.57 0.11
CA ILE A 190 -17.11 -70.77 -0.37
C ILE A 190 -17.67 -69.90 0.77
N HIS A 191 -17.82 -70.47 1.96
CA HIS A 191 -18.34 -69.77 3.14
C HIS A 191 -17.45 -68.61 3.56
N SER A 192 -16.15 -68.86 3.68
CA SER A 192 -15.17 -67.81 4.04
C SER A 192 -15.11 -66.72 2.98
N SER A 193 -15.08 -67.07 1.70
CA SER A 193 -15.08 -66.10 0.57
C SER A 193 -16.35 -65.24 0.54
N GLY A 194 -17.52 -65.81 0.83
CA GLY A 194 -18.78 -65.07 0.92
C GLY A 194 -18.79 -64.09 2.10
N LYS A 195 -18.24 -64.50 3.25
CA LYS A 195 -18.12 -63.66 4.44
C LYS A 195 -17.16 -62.48 4.23
N ASP A 196 -16.06 -62.73 3.52
CA ASP A 196 -15.10 -61.68 3.13
C ASP A 196 -15.75 -60.68 2.17
N SER A 197 -16.53 -61.16 1.20
CA SER A 197 -17.28 -60.31 0.27
C SER A 197 -18.31 -59.42 0.97
N LEU A 198 -19.07 -59.95 1.94
CA LEU A 198 -19.99 -59.16 2.77
C LEU A 198 -19.27 -58.10 3.61
N THR A 199 -18.08 -58.45 4.13
CA THR A 199 -17.24 -57.51 4.87
C THR A 199 -16.76 -56.39 3.96
N PHE A 200 -16.32 -56.72 2.74
CA PHE A 200 -15.87 -55.74 1.75
C PHE A 200 -17.01 -54.79 1.30
N ILE A 201 -18.21 -55.33 1.01
CA ILE A 201 -19.40 -54.53 0.69
C ILE A 201 -19.73 -53.56 1.83
N SER A 202 -19.63 -54.02 3.07
CA SER A 202 -19.89 -53.18 4.25
C SER A 202 -18.82 -52.08 4.40
N GLN A 203 -17.55 -52.39 4.12
CA GLN A 203 -16.47 -51.41 4.18
C GLN A 203 -16.60 -50.28 3.14
N ILE A 204 -17.05 -50.59 1.92
CA ILE A 204 -17.33 -49.60 0.86
C ILE A 204 -18.42 -48.63 1.34
N LEU A 205 -19.54 -49.17 1.83
CA LEU A 205 -20.66 -48.36 2.33
C LEU A 205 -20.28 -47.43 3.49
N GLU A 206 -19.47 -47.91 4.43
CA GLU A 206 -19.11 -47.09 5.59
C GLU A 206 -18.08 -45.98 5.27
N LYS A 207 -17.40 -46.03 4.12
CA LYS A 207 -16.49 -44.97 3.65
C LYS A 207 -17.26 -43.77 3.09
N GLU A 208 -18.45 -44.00 2.56
CA GLU A 208 -19.24 -43.04 1.79
C GLU A 208 -20.25 -42.25 2.63
N VAL A 209 -20.72 -42.80 3.75
CA VAL A 209 -21.82 -42.21 4.56
C VAL A 209 -21.37 -41.15 5.58
N ASN A 210 -20.07 -41.01 5.85
CA ASN A 210 -19.61 -40.26 7.04
C ASN A 210 -18.81 -38.97 6.73
N GLU A 211 -19.37 -38.10 5.89
CA GLU A 211 -18.95 -36.68 5.75
C GLU A 211 -19.73 -35.72 6.67
N GLY A 212 -20.58 -36.24 7.55
CA GLY A 212 -21.12 -35.43 8.66
C GLY A 212 -19.99 -34.99 9.60
N ALA A 213 -20.05 -33.74 10.07
CA ALA A 213 -19.10 -33.14 11.00
C ALA A 213 -18.68 -34.14 12.08
N LEU A 214 -17.40 -34.52 12.07
CA LEU A 214 -16.82 -35.49 12.99
C LEU A 214 -17.05 -35.02 14.41
N LYS A 215 -18.04 -35.60 15.11
CA LYS A 215 -18.18 -35.41 16.54
C LYS A 215 -16.96 -36.04 17.20
N THR A 216 -16.10 -35.19 17.75
CA THR A 216 -14.95 -35.58 18.56
C THR A 216 -15.36 -35.58 20.03
N GLU A 217 -14.89 -36.57 20.76
CA GLU A 217 -15.03 -36.67 22.20
C GLU A 217 -13.67 -37.00 22.83
N PRO A 218 -13.45 -36.67 24.12
CA PRO A 218 -12.22 -37.04 24.79
C PRO A 218 -12.19 -38.56 24.98
N VAL A 219 -11.24 -39.23 24.33
CA VAL A 219 -11.07 -40.68 24.36
C VAL A 219 -9.70 -41.04 24.92
N ASP A 220 -9.66 -41.94 25.89
CA ASP A 220 -8.44 -42.60 26.33
C ASP A 220 -8.01 -43.66 25.30
N ILE A 221 -6.88 -43.42 24.65
CA ILE A 221 -6.34 -44.30 23.61
C ILE A 221 -5.88 -45.63 24.18
N PHE A 222 -5.37 -45.67 25.41
CA PHE A 222 -4.94 -46.90 26.06
C PHE A 222 -6.14 -47.81 26.36
N GLU A 223 -7.24 -47.23 26.85
CA GLU A 223 -8.49 -47.95 27.06
C GLU A 223 -9.07 -48.48 25.73
N LEU A 224 -9.06 -47.65 24.69
CA LEU A 224 -9.55 -48.04 23.37
C LEU A 224 -8.73 -49.17 22.75
N LEU A 225 -7.40 -49.11 22.86
CA LEU A 225 -6.52 -50.19 22.39
C LEU A 225 -6.73 -51.47 23.19
N THR A 226 -6.87 -51.37 24.51
CA THR A 226 -7.20 -52.52 25.38
C THR A 226 -8.51 -53.18 24.96
N TYR A 227 -9.53 -52.38 24.65
CA TYR A 227 -10.80 -52.91 24.14
C TYR A 227 -10.61 -53.66 22.82
N CYS A 228 -9.83 -53.11 21.88
CA CYS A 228 -9.56 -53.74 20.60
C CYS A 228 -8.77 -55.05 20.75
N THR A 229 -7.75 -55.10 21.62
CA THR A 229 -6.95 -56.31 21.83
C THR A 229 -7.77 -57.43 22.44
N VAL A 230 -8.65 -57.13 23.42
CA VAL A 230 -9.57 -58.11 24.01
C VAL A 230 -10.53 -58.67 22.95
N GLN A 231 -11.12 -57.79 22.14
CA GLN A 231 -12.06 -58.20 21.08
C GLN A 231 -11.38 -59.08 20.01
N LEU A 232 -10.10 -58.85 19.70
CA LEU A 232 -9.37 -59.57 18.65
C LEU A 232 -8.52 -60.75 19.18
N GLN A 233 -8.52 -60.96 20.50
CA GLN A 233 -7.74 -62.02 21.15
C GLN A 233 -8.10 -63.40 20.62
N TYR A 234 -9.37 -63.68 20.32
CA TYR A 234 -9.78 -64.97 19.79
C TYR A 234 -9.10 -65.30 18.44
N LYS A 235 -9.01 -64.32 17.53
CA LYS A 235 -8.34 -64.50 16.22
C LYS A 235 -6.84 -64.75 16.37
N ALA A 236 -6.20 -64.09 17.34
CA ALA A 236 -4.79 -64.32 17.65
C ALA A 236 -4.57 -65.71 18.27
N SER A 237 -5.46 -66.14 19.16
CA SER A 237 -5.42 -67.46 19.81
C SER A 237 -5.56 -68.61 18.80
N ASP A 238 -6.44 -68.48 17.80
CA ASP A 238 -6.59 -69.48 16.71
C ASP A 238 -5.27 -69.69 15.95
N LYS A 239 -4.42 -68.66 15.85
CA LYS A 239 -3.09 -68.72 15.23
C LYS A 239 -1.93 -68.90 16.22
N LYS A 240 -2.21 -69.11 17.52
CA LYS A 240 -1.21 -69.19 18.61
C LYS A 240 -0.29 -67.95 18.69
N GLN A 241 -0.83 -66.77 18.42
CA GLN A 241 -0.09 -65.50 18.43
C GLN A 241 -0.32 -64.73 19.74
N THR A 242 0.67 -63.93 20.12
CA THR A 242 0.58 -63.06 21.30
C THR A 242 0.39 -61.60 20.88
N ILE A 243 -0.59 -60.94 21.48
CA ILE A 243 -0.77 -59.48 21.38
C ILE A 243 -0.23 -58.85 22.66
N VAL A 244 0.77 -57.98 22.54
CA VAL A 244 1.35 -57.25 23.67
C VAL A 244 1.02 -55.77 23.54
N LEU A 245 0.33 -55.22 24.54
CA LEU A 245 0.04 -53.79 24.65
C LEU A 245 0.91 -53.19 25.75
N SER A 246 1.64 -52.12 25.44
CA SER A 246 2.48 -51.39 26.39
C SER A 246 2.36 -49.88 26.19
N GLY A 247 2.22 -49.13 27.29
CA GLY A 247 2.09 -47.67 27.26
C GLY A 247 1.36 -47.11 28.47
N SER A 248 1.10 -45.81 28.45
CA SER A 248 0.32 -45.08 29.46
C SER A 248 -0.99 -44.55 28.89
N SER A 249 -1.96 -44.27 29.78
CA SER A 249 -3.22 -43.58 29.44
C SER A 249 -2.93 -42.24 28.76
N LEU A 250 -3.60 -42.01 27.63
CA LEU A 250 -3.47 -40.79 26.84
C LEU A 250 -4.85 -40.40 26.30
N THR A 251 -5.40 -39.29 26.80
CA THR A 251 -6.70 -38.79 26.37
C THR A 251 -6.55 -37.75 25.28
N ILE A 252 -7.18 -37.98 24.12
CA ILE A 252 -7.19 -37.03 22.99
C ILE A 252 -8.61 -36.84 22.44
N GLN A 253 -8.85 -35.67 21.83
CA GLN A 253 -10.13 -35.32 21.22
C GLN A 253 -10.24 -35.94 19.82
N ILE A 254 -10.99 -37.03 19.70
CA ILE A 254 -11.11 -37.81 18.46
C ILE A 254 -12.53 -38.36 18.31
N ASN A 255 -12.87 -38.82 17.12
CA ASN A 255 -14.06 -39.63 16.93
C ASN A 255 -13.75 -41.09 17.33
N ARG A 256 -14.34 -41.54 18.45
CA ARG A 256 -14.09 -42.88 19.02
C ARG A 256 -14.37 -44.01 18.03
N GLU A 257 -15.51 -44.01 17.36
CA GLU A 257 -15.91 -45.08 16.43
C GLU A 257 -14.98 -45.18 15.22
N LYS A 258 -14.63 -44.05 14.58
CA LYS A 258 -13.73 -44.06 13.43
C LYS A 258 -12.33 -44.52 13.81
N ILE A 259 -11.79 -44.05 14.95
CA ILE A 259 -10.45 -44.46 15.39
C ILE A 259 -10.44 -45.91 15.85
N TRP A 260 -11.48 -46.38 16.55
CA TRP A 260 -11.68 -47.79 16.85
C TRP A 260 -11.59 -48.66 15.60
N ARG A 261 -12.27 -48.25 14.53
CA ARG A 261 -12.30 -49.00 13.27
C ARG A 261 -10.95 -49.03 12.57
N VAL A 262 -10.22 -47.90 12.56
CA VAL A 262 -8.83 -47.85 12.05
C VAL A 262 -7.94 -48.81 12.84
N ILE A 263 -7.96 -48.71 14.18
CA ILE A 263 -7.14 -49.55 15.06
C ILE A 263 -7.48 -51.03 14.88
N SER A 264 -8.76 -51.39 14.86
CA SER A 264 -9.23 -52.77 14.68
C SER A 264 -8.79 -53.35 13.35
N ASN A 265 -8.84 -52.57 12.27
CA ASN A 265 -8.36 -52.99 10.95
C ASN A 265 -6.84 -53.19 10.94
N LEU A 266 -6.08 -52.30 11.57
CA LEU A 266 -4.63 -52.43 11.67
C LEU A 266 -4.21 -53.67 12.47
N ILE A 267 -4.85 -53.92 13.62
CA ILE A 267 -4.57 -55.11 14.44
C ILE A 267 -4.98 -56.38 13.70
N THR A 268 -6.13 -56.38 13.01
CA THR A 268 -6.57 -57.51 12.19
C THR A 268 -5.56 -57.82 11.09
N ASN A 269 -5.06 -56.80 10.38
CA ASN A 269 -4.01 -56.98 9.39
C ASN A 269 -2.71 -57.52 10.02
N ALA A 270 -2.33 -57.03 11.20
CA ALA A 270 -1.15 -57.52 11.89
C ALA A 270 -1.28 -59.01 12.27
N ILE A 271 -2.45 -59.46 12.72
CA ILE A 271 -2.75 -60.90 13.00
C ILE A 271 -2.74 -61.74 11.72
N ILE A 272 -3.16 -61.16 10.59
CA ILE A 272 -3.15 -61.87 9.29
C ILE A 272 -1.70 -62.11 8.82
N TYR A 273 -0.85 -61.09 8.88
CA TYR A 273 0.45 -61.09 8.18
C TYR A 273 1.69 -61.28 9.06
N HIS A 274 1.58 -61.23 10.40
CA HIS A 274 2.73 -61.32 11.31
C HIS A 274 2.54 -62.37 12.39
N ASN A 275 3.64 -62.88 12.96
CA ASN A 275 3.62 -63.94 13.98
C ASN A 275 3.24 -63.45 15.39
N ASN A 276 3.57 -62.20 15.73
CA ASN A 276 3.24 -61.57 17.01
C ASN A 276 2.90 -60.10 16.75
N VAL A 277 2.01 -59.53 17.55
CA VAL A 277 1.55 -58.14 17.42
C VAL A 277 1.97 -57.35 18.65
N TYR A 278 2.74 -56.29 18.46
CA TYR A 278 3.20 -55.39 19.52
C TYR A 278 2.63 -53.99 19.30
N LEU A 279 1.91 -53.47 20.30
CA LEU A 279 1.28 -52.16 20.30
C LEU A 279 1.94 -51.30 21.37
N TYR A 280 2.54 -50.19 20.96
CA TYR A 280 3.22 -49.24 21.84
C TYR A 280 2.55 -47.87 21.79
N ILE A 281 2.27 -47.30 22.96
CA ILE A 281 1.79 -45.92 23.12
C ILE A 281 2.78 -45.19 24.03
N SER A 282 3.33 -44.08 23.54
CA SER A 282 4.28 -43.21 24.26
C SER A 282 3.78 -41.78 24.32
#